data_AF-A0A661S1U6-F1
#
_entry.id   AF-A0A661S1U6-F1
#
_cell.length_a   1.000
_cell.length_b   1.000
_cell.length_c   1.000
_cell.angle_alpha   90.00
_cell.angle_beta   90.00
_cell.angle_gamma   90.00
#
_symmetry.space_group_name_H-M   'P 1'
#
loop_
_entity.id
_entity.type
_entity.pdbx_description
1 polymer ?
#
loop_
_entity_poly.entity_id
_entity_poly.type
_entity_poly.pdbx_seq_one_letter_code
_entity_poly.pdbx_strand_id
1 'polypeptide(L)'
;MKPDNKEMKQNIPVAIIGMSCFFPKASGLKEYWRLLFRGADAITDVPETHWLPEDYFNEDPKTPDHVYCKRGGFLSPISFDPSEF
;
A
#
# COMPACT_ATOMS: atom_id res chain seq x y z
N MET A 1 -1.63 -7.49 -52.93
CA MET A 1 -1.01 -7.60 -51.60
C MET A 1 -1.54 -6.44 -50.77
N LYS A 2 -2.38 -6.69 -49.76
CA LYS A 2 -2.89 -5.61 -48.89
C LYS A 2 -1.72 -5.17 -47.99
N PRO A 3 -1.47 -3.87 -47.79
CA PRO A 3 -0.43 -3.45 -46.84
C PRO A 3 -0.84 -3.91 -45.44
N ASP A 4 0.10 -4.60 -44.78
CA ASP A 4 0.00 -5.06 -43.41
C ASP A 4 -0.06 -3.84 -42.49
N ASN A 5 -1.27 -3.50 -42.03
CA ASN A 5 -1.53 -2.31 -41.23
C ASN A 5 -1.17 -2.61 -39.76
N LYS A 6 0.13 -2.83 -39.50
CA LYS A 6 0.66 -2.80 -38.14
C LYS A 6 0.69 -1.35 -37.67
N GLU A 7 -0.28 -0.96 -36.86
CA GLU A 7 -0.19 0.27 -36.08
C GLU A 7 1.14 0.28 -35.31
N MET A 8 2.06 1.15 -35.72
CA MET A 8 3.25 1.44 -34.93
C MET A 8 2.77 2.08 -33.63
N LYS A 9 2.89 1.36 -32.51
CA LYS A 9 2.81 1.96 -31.17
C LYS A 9 3.93 2.99 -31.06
N GLN A 10 3.61 4.24 -31.37
CA GLN A 10 4.46 5.40 -31.10
C GLN A 10 4.71 5.45 -29.60
N ASN A 11 5.99 5.42 -29.20
CA ASN A 11 6.37 5.53 -27.79
C ASN A 11 6.33 7.01 -27.40
N ILE A 12 5.13 7.52 -27.09
CA ILE A 12 4.92 8.91 -26.71
C ILE A 12 5.43 9.11 -25.28
N PRO A 13 6.40 9.99 -25.03
CA PRO A 13 6.89 10.24 -23.68
C PRO A 13 5.81 10.90 -22.81
N VAL A 14 5.68 10.44 -21.58
CA VAL A 14 4.72 10.97 -20.60
C VAL A 14 5.48 11.53 -19.40
N ALA A 15 5.18 12.78 -19.02
CA ALA A 15 5.78 13.41 -17.85
C ALA A 15 4.91 13.18 -16.60
N ILE A 16 5.56 12.85 -15.48
CA ILE A 16 4.92 12.82 -14.15
C ILE A 16 5.12 14.20 -13.52
N ILE A 17 4.05 14.99 -13.44
CA ILE A 17 4.08 16.37 -12.93
C ILE A 17 3.57 16.50 -11.48
N GLY A 18 3.06 15.42 -10.89
CA GLY A 18 2.51 15.42 -9.54
C GLY A 18 2.52 14.04 -8.93
N MET A 19 2.74 13.96 -7.62
CA MET A 19 2.75 12.74 -6.83
C MET A 19 2.23 13.03 -5.42
N SER A 20 1.57 12.05 -4.81
CA SER A 20 1.18 12.03 -3.40
C SER A 20 1.11 10.58 -2.93
N CYS A 21 1.24 10.32 -1.63
CA CYS A 21 1.11 8.97 -1.09
C CYS A 21 0.79 8.99 0.41
N PHE A 22 0.21 7.88 0.87
CA PHE A 22 0.15 7.49 2.27
C PHE A 22 0.68 6.06 2.39
N PHE A 23 1.65 5.86 3.27
CA PHE A 23 2.26 4.56 3.55
C PHE A 23 2.34 4.33 5.06
N PRO A 24 2.53 3.07 5.51
CA PRO A 24 2.79 2.78 6.91
C PRO A 24 3.99 3.60 7.42
N LYS A 25 3.81 4.28 8.56
CA LYS A 25 4.78 5.22 9.16
C LYS A 25 5.22 6.40 8.26
N ALA A 26 4.45 6.72 7.21
CA ALA A 26 4.75 7.85 6.32
C ALA A 26 3.48 8.48 5.74
N SER A 27 3.10 9.65 6.25
CA SER A 27 1.89 10.36 5.82
C SER A 27 2.11 11.28 4.60
N GLY A 28 3.12 10.99 3.77
CA GLY A 28 3.46 11.80 2.60
C GLY A 28 4.83 11.49 2.01
N LEU A 29 5.12 12.09 0.84
CA LEU A 29 6.34 11.82 0.05
C LEU A 29 7.65 12.02 0.83
N LYS A 30 7.75 13.09 1.62
CA LYS A 30 8.97 13.40 2.39
C LYS A 30 9.24 12.33 3.45
N GLU A 31 8.19 11.89 4.13
CA GLU A 31 8.30 10.87 5.18
C GLU A 31 8.59 9.51 4.58
N TYR A 32 7.95 9.18 3.47
CA TYR A 32 8.18 7.96 2.73
C TYR A 32 9.64 7.89 2.25
N TRP A 33 10.16 8.98 1.66
CA TRP A 33 11.57 9.05 1.27
C TRP A 33 12.51 8.87 2.47
N ARG A 34 12.20 9.50 3.61
CA ARG A 34 12.98 9.33 4.85
C ARG A 34 12.97 7.89 5.34
N LEU A 35 11.85 7.18 5.23
CA LEU A 35 11.71 5.77 5.60
C LEU A 35 12.60 4.88 4.73
N LEU A 36 12.54 5.07 3.40
CA LEU A 36 13.39 4.35 2.45
C LEU A 36 14.88 4.66 2.65
N PHE A 37 15.23 5.93 2.77
CA PHE A 37 16.61 6.38 2.97
C PHE A 37 17.24 5.79 4.23
N ARG A 38 16.44 5.61 5.29
CA ARG A 38 16.89 4.99 6.54
C ARG A 38 16.81 3.47 6.54
N GLY A 39 16.24 2.84 5.51
CA GLY A 39 15.99 1.39 5.49
C GLY A 39 15.11 0.92 6.64
N ALA A 40 14.16 1.74 7.09
CA ALA A 40 13.37 1.46 8.28
C ALA A 40 12.21 0.48 7.99
N ASP A 41 11.96 -0.45 8.92
CA ASP A 41 10.83 -1.38 8.85
C ASP A 41 9.52 -0.68 9.25
N ALA A 42 8.56 -0.73 8.34
CA ALA A 42 7.23 -0.14 8.50
C ALA A 42 6.16 -1.16 8.96
N ILE A 43 6.52 -2.44 9.07
CA ILE A 43 5.61 -3.53 9.46
C ILE A 43 5.47 -3.58 10.98
N THR A 44 4.24 -3.51 11.46
CA THR A 44 3.88 -3.60 12.88
C THR A 44 3.01 -4.83 13.12
N ASP A 45 2.69 -5.11 14.38
CA ASP A 45 1.53 -5.95 14.70
C ASP A 45 0.23 -5.26 14.28
N VAL A 46 -0.87 -6.02 14.18
CA VAL A 46 -2.21 -5.49 13.93
C VAL A 46 -2.54 -4.44 15.01
N PRO A 47 -2.99 -3.21 14.64
CA PRO A 47 -3.36 -2.21 15.62
C PRO A 47 -4.57 -2.64 16.45
N GLU A 48 -4.58 -2.28 17.73
CA GLU A 48 -5.68 -2.55 18.66
C GLU A 48 -7.05 -2.01 18.20
N THR A 49 -7.03 -1.02 17.30
CA THR A 49 -8.24 -0.41 16.71
C THR A 49 -8.88 -1.22 15.58
N HIS A 50 -8.28 -2.33 15.16
CA HIS A 50 -8.76 -3.16 14.05
C HIS A 50 -9.50 -4.39 14.60
N TRP A 51 -8.86 -5.55 14.59
CA TRP A 51 -9.36 -6.79 15.16
C TRP A 51 -8.35 -7.33 16.17
N LEU A 52 -8.82 -8.18 17.08
CA LEU A 52 -7.95 -8.90 18.00
C LEU A 52 -7.29 -10.06 17.24
N PRO A 53 -5.96 -10.11 17.10
CA PRO A 53 -5.28 -11.22 16.44
C PRO A 53 -5.58 -12.56 17.08
N GLU A 54 -5.86 -12.59 18.37
CA GLU A 54 -6.15 -13.79 19.15
C GLU A 54 -7.41 -14.52 18.67
N ASP A 55 -8.36 -13.80 18.05
CA ASP A 55 -9.61 -14.38 17.55
C ASP A 55 -9.41 -15.15 16.23
N TYR A 56 -8.32 -14.89 15.51
CA TYR A 56 -8.12 -15.38 14.13
C TYR A 56 -6.75 -16.02 13.89
N PHE A 57 -5.80 -15.90 14.80
CA PHE A 57 -4.45 -16.42 14.61
C PHE A 57 -4.40 -17.94 14.81
N ASN A 58 -3.85 -18.66 13.84
CA ASN A 58 -3.48 -20.07 13.97
C ASN A 58 -2.14 -20.32 13.28
N GLU A 59 -1.24 -21.06 13.94
CA GLU A 59 0.07 -21.39 13.37
C GLU A 59 -0.02 -22.29 12.13
N ASP A 60 -1.05 -23.13 12.02
CA ASP A 60 -1.31 -23.97 10.83
C ASP A 60 -2.05 -23.15 9.76
N PRO A 61 -1.41 -22.87 8.61
CA PRO A 61 -2.03 -22.13 7.50
C PRO A 61 -3.23 -22.83 6.87
N LYS A 62 -3.47 -24.12 7.18
CA LYS A 62 -4.60 -24.91 6.66
C LYS A 62 -5.84 -24.85 7.54
N THR A 63 -5.75 -24.26 8.73
CA THR A 63 -6.90 -24.13 9.62
C THR A 63 -7.97 -23.26 8.95
N PRO A 64 -9.19 -23.75 8.76
CA PRO A 64 -10.27 -22.97 8.17
C PRO A 64 -10.55 -21.69 8.98
N ASP A 65 -10.87 -20.60 8.27
CA ASP A 65 -11.27 -19.32 8.84
C ASP A 65 -10.23 -18.62 9.74
N HIS A 66 -8.96 -19.09 9.73
CA HIS A 66 -7.86 -18.51 10.48
C HIS A 66 -6.73 -17.99 9.57
N VAL A 67 -5.86 -17.15 10.13
CA VAL A 67 -4.67 -16.62 9.48
C VAL A 67 -3.42 -16.91 10.30
N TYR A 68 -2.30 -17.20 9.64
CA TYR A 68 -1.01 -17.44 10.30
C TYR A 68 -0.16 -16.17 10.41
N CYS A 69 -0.70 -15.00 10.04
CA CYS A 69 0.00 -13.72 10.06
C CYS A 69 -0.70 -12.72 10.97
N LYS A 70 0.06 -12.15 11.91
CA LYS A 70 -0.40 -11.10 12.84
C LYS A 70 0.30 -9.75 12.63
N ARG A 71 1.02 -9.61 11.52
CA ARG A 71 1.82 -8.42 11.21
C ARG A 71 1.47 -7.87 9.84
N GLY A 72 1.55 -6.56 9.68
CA GLY A 72 1.20 -5.87 8.46
C GLY A 72 1.66 -4.42 8.42
N GLY A 73 1.47 -3.78 7.27
CA GLY A 73 1.68 -2.35 7.11
C GLY A 73 0.36 -1.61 7.25
N PHE A 74 0.20 -0.84 8.32
CA PHE A 74 -1.04 -0.12 8.61
C PHE A 74 -0.84 1.38 8.44
N LEU A 75 -1.82 2.05 7.83
CA LEU A 75 -1.84 3.50 7.73
C LEU A 75 -2.12 4.12 9.09
N SER A 76 -1.51 5.27 9.36
CA SER A 76 -1.91 6.11 10.48
C SER A 76 -3.30 6.69 10.22
N PRO A 77 -4.08 7.02 11.27
CA PRO A 77 -5.38 7.66 11.11
C PRO A 77 -5.27 8.92 10.24
N ILE A 78 -6.17 9.06 9.28
CA ILE A 78 -6.24 10.20 8.36
C ILE A 78 -7.55 10.94 8.66
N SER A 79 -7.47 12.24 8.91
CA SER A 79 -8.66 13.07 9.05
C SER A 79 -9.32 13.25 7.68
N PHE A 80 -10.62 13.00 7.60
CA PHE A 80 -11.43 13.24 6.42
C PHE A 80 -12.62 14.12 6.80
N ASP A 81 -12.74 15.27 6.15
CA ASP A 81 -13.90 16.14 6.27
C ASP A 81 -14.77 15.97 5.02
N PRO A 82 -15.96 15.33 5.12
CA PRO A 82 -16.84 15.16 3.99
C PRO A 82 -17.41 16.47 3.43
N SER A 83 -17.34 17.59 4.15
CA SER A 83 -17.90 18.88 3.73
C SER A 83 -16.97 19.69 2.82
N GLU A 84 -15.70 19.30 2.69
CA GLU A 84 -14.71 19.96 1.84
C GLU A 84 -14.75 19.49 0.37
N PHE A 85 -15.67 18.58 0.01
CA PHE A 85 -15.81 17.96 -1.33
C PHE A 85 -17.27 17.92 -1.79
#